data_AF-A0A314YNS1-F1
#
_entry.id   AF-A0A314YNS1-F1
#
_cell.length_a   1.000
_cell.length_b   1.000
_cell.length_c   1.000
_cell.angle_alpha   90.00
_cell.angle_beta   90.00
_cell.angle_gamma   90.00
#
_symmetry.space_group_name_H-M   'P 1'
#
loop_
_entity.id
_entity.type
_entity.pdbx_description
1 polymer ?
#
loop_
_entity_poly.entity_id
_entity_poly.type
_entity_poly.pdbx_seq_one_letter_code
_entity_poly.pdbx_strand_id
1 'polypeptide(L)'
;MMACHQCPNANIWCFVLGLFIAIASFAKETKVDGLKLNVIDGCWRWNSDWRRNRKELALCSVGFSGKMSNIIGRNIVYYQVTEISYTIKSRTQVTMR
;
A
#
# COMPACT_ATOMS: atom_id res chain seq x y z
N MET A 1 64.70 8.47 14.30
CA MET A 1 64.17 8.49 12.92
C MET A 1 63.14 7.39 12.77
N MET A 2 62.03 7.70 12.10
CA MET A 2 60.80 6.89 11.99
C MET A 2 61.01 5.49 11.41
N ALA A 3 60.18 4.54 11.86
CA ALA A 3 59.56 3.53 10.99
C ALA A 3 58.24 3.06 11.62
N CYS A 4 57.12 3.60 11.14
CA CYS A 4 55.79 3.05 11.39
C CYS A 4 55.60 1.80 10.53
N HIS A 5 55.33 0.65 11.11
CA HIS A 5 54.90 -0.55 10.38
C HIS A 5 53.96 -1.37 11.25
N GLN A 6 52.65 -1.09 11.15
CA GLN A 6 51.57 -2.07 10.90
C GLN A 6 50.19 -1.39 11.08
N CYS A 7 49.47 -1.15 9.98
CA CYS A 7 48.08 -0.69 9.99
C CYS A 7 47.11 -1.88 10.17
N PRO A 8 46.08 -1.80 11.03
CA PRO A 8 45.10 -2.87 11.15
C PRO A 8 44.12 -2.87 9.96
N ASN A 9 44.17 -3.95 9.18
CA ASN A 9 43.07 -4.61 8.49
C ASN A 9 41.96 -3.74 7.85
N ALA A 10 42.32 -3.02 6.79
CA ALA A 10 41.37 -2.42 5.84
C ALA A 10 40.43 -3.46 5.16
N ASN A 11 40.80 -4.75 5.18
CA ASN A 11 40.05 -5.80 4.50
C ASN A 11 38.71 -6.17 5.15
N ILE A 12 38.61 -6.18 6.49
CA ILE A 12 37.40 -6.64 7.19
C ILE A 12 36.27 -5.61 7.04
N TRP A 13 36.62 -4.32 7.07
CA TRP A 13 35.63 -3.25 6.91
C TRP A 13 35.03 -3.25 5.50
N CYS A 14 35.83 -3.56 4.47
CA CYS A 14 35.34 -3.71 3.09
C CYS A 14 34.28 -4.83 2.96
N PHE A 15 34.46 -5.95 3.65
CA PHE A 15 33.47 -7.05 3.61
C PHE A 15 32.17 -6.68 4.32
N VAL A 16 32.24 -6.00 5.47
CA VAL A 16 31.04 -5.57 6.21
C VAL A 16 30.26 -4.52 5.42
N LEU A 17 30.95 -3.54 4.81
CA LEU A 17 30.33 -2.56 3.92
C LEU A 17 29.73 -3.21 2.66
N GLY A 18 30.44 -4.15 2.04
CA GLY A 18 29.95 -4.86 0.86
C GLY A 18 28.70 -5.69 1.14
N LEU A 19 28.64 -6.37 2.29
CA LEU A 19 27.47 -7.14 2.70
C LEU A 19 26.26 -6.24 2.94
N PHE A 20 26.44 -5.11 3.63
CA PHE A 20 25.37 -4.14 3.89
C PHE A 20 24.76 -3.57 2.60
N ILE A 21 25.60 -3.24 1.62
CA ILE A 21 25.14 -2.74 0.30
C ILE A 21 24.38 -3.83 -0.46
N ALA A 22 24.83 -5.09 -0.38
CA ALA A 22 24.16 -6.22 -1.03
C ALA A 22 22.77 -6.51 -0.44
N ILE A 23 22.63 -6.44 0.90
CA ILE A 23 21.34 -6.63 1.58
C ILE A 23 20.39 -5.47 1.27
N ALA A 24 20.88 -4.22 1.24
CA ALA A 24 20.08 -3.05 0.89
C ALA A 24 19.59 -3.08 -0.58
N SER A 25 20.37 -3.68 -1.48
CA SER A 25 20.02 -3.82 -2.91
C SER A 25 18.94 -4.88 -3.18
N PHE A 26 18.57 -5.69 -2.19
CA PHE A 26 17.51 -6.70 -2.31
C PHE A 26 16.10 -6.13 -2.07
N ALA A 27 15.98 -4.89 -1.60
CA ALA A 27 14.72 -4.14 -1.61
C ALA A 27 14.45 -3.60 -3.04
N LYS A 28 14.36 -4.50 -4.02
CA LYS A 28 13.91 -4.13 -5.36
C LYS A 28 12.39 -3.93 -5.31
N GLU A 29 11.97 -2.67 -5.38
CA GLU A 29 10.59 -2.32 -5.71
C GLU A 29 10.20 -3.04 -7.00
N THR A 30 9.20 -3.92 -6.92
CA THR A 30 8.59 -4.55 -8.08
C THR A 30 7.74 -3.51 -8.80
N LYS A 31 8.36 -2.66 -9.62
CA LYS A 31 7.62 -1.81 -10.55
C LYS A 31 7.15 -2.67 -11.72
N VAL A 32 5.90 -3.08 -11.65
CA VAL A 32 5.20 -3.78 -12.74
C VAL A 32 4.87 -2.73 -13.80
N ASP A 33 5.84 -2.45 -14.66
CA ASP A 33 5.64 -1.64 -15.86
C ASP A 33 4.97 -2.52 -16.92
N GLY A 34 3.62 -2.54 -16.93
CA GLY A 34 2.88 -3.38 -17.88
C GLY A 34 1.44 -2.98 -18.19
N LEU A 35 0.81 -2.13 -17.38
CA LEU A 35 -0.45 -1.49 -17.72
C LEU A 35 -0.38 -0.03 -17.27
N LYS A 36 -0.65 0.91 -18.18
CA LYS A 36 -0.90 2.30 -17.81
C LYS A 36 -2.20 2.37 -17.01
N LEU A 37 -2.11 2.06 -15.72
CA LEU A 37 -3.22 2.13 -14.80
C LEU A 37 -3.66 3.59 -14.66
N ASN A 38 -4.96 3.81 -14.58
CA ASN A 38 -5.47 5.10 -14.13
C ASN A 38 -4.90 5.43 -12.75
N VAL A 39 -4.73 6.71 -12.41
CA VAL A 39 -4.18 7.15 -11.11
C VAL A 39 -4.91 6.50 -9.94
N ILE A 40 -6.23 6.35 -10.05
CA ILE A 40 -7.05 5.68 -9.02
C ILE A 40 -6.71 4.18 -8.94
N ASP A 41 -6.67 3.50 -10.08
CA ASP A 41 -6.38 2.06 -10.15
C ASP A 41 -4.96 1.74 -9.72
N GLY A 42 -4.01 2.58 -10.09
CA GLY A 42 -2.64 2.50 -9.62
C GLY A 42 -2.55 2.64 -8.10
N CYS A 43 -3.40 3.45 -7.46
CA CYS A 43 -3.37 3.62 -6.02
C CYS A 43 -3.83 2.36 -5.26
N TRP A 44 -5.00 1.80 -5.57
CA TRP A 44 -5.56 0.71 -4.75
C TRP A 44 -5.10 -0.68 -5.17
N ARG A 45 -4.74 -0.91 -6.45
CA ARG A 45 -4.41 -2.25 -6.96
C ARG A 45 -3.09 -2.80 -6.42
N TRP A 46 -2.21 -1.96 -5.88
CA TRP A 46 -0.99 -2.41 -5.18
C TRP A 46 -1.30 -3.07 -3.84
N ASN A 47 -2.45 -2.79 -3.23
CA ASN A 47 -2.87 -3.43 -2.00
C ASN A 47 -3.54 -4.78 -2.32
N SER A 48 -2.80 -5.88 -2.17
CA SER A 48 -3.34 -7.25 -2.36
C SER A 48 -4.52 -7.56 -1.43
N ASP A 49 -4.59 -6.88 -0.28
CA ASP A 49 -5.59 -7.04 0.76
C ASP A 49 -6.69 -5.95 0.72
N TRP A 50 -6.86 -5.29 -0.42
CA TRP A 50 -7.88 -4.24 -0.61
C TRP A 50 -9.29 -4.66 -0.15
N ARG A 51 -9.63 -5.96 -0.24
CA ARG A 51 -10.93 -6.50 0.22
C ARG A 51 -11.12 -6.33 1.73
N ARG A 52 -10.07 -6.56 2.52
CA ARG A 52 -10.08 -6.39 3.98
C ARG A 52 -10.08 -4.91 4.35
N ASN A 53 -9.40 -4.10 3.55
CA ASN A 53 -9.22 -2.66 3.80
C ASN A 53 -10.07 -1.80 2.86
N ARG A 54 -11.31 -2.24 2.58
CA ARG A 54 -12.15 -1.63 1.54
C ARG A 54 -12.44 -0.14 1.74
N LYS A 55 -12.41 0.33 2.99
CA LYS A 55 -12.55 1.75 3.35
C LYS A 55 -11.40 2.63 2.86
N GLU A 56 -10.19 2.08 2.72
CA GLU A 56 -9.00 2.83 2.30
C GLU A 56 -9.04 3.18 0.81
N LEU A 57 -9.89 2.51 0.02
CA LEU A 57 -10.09 2.83 -1.40
C LEU A 57 -10.59 4.27 -1.60
N ALA A 58 -11.26 4.85 -0.60
CA ALA A 58 -11.66 6.24 -0.64
C ALA A 58 -10.47 7.22 -0.69
N LEU A 59 -9.29 6.85 -0.16
CA LEU A 59 -8.05 7.64 -0.25
C LEU A 59 -7.52 7.74 -1.68
N CYS A 60 -7.86 6.77 -2.53
CA CYS A 60 -7.43 6.75 -3.93
C CYS A 60 -8.28 7.67 -4.83
N SER A 61 -9.27 8.37 -4.27
CA SER A 61 -10.11 9.32 -4.99
C SER A 61 -9.28 10.54 -5.44
N VAL A 62 -9.61 11.09 -6.60
CA VAL A 62 -8.98 12.30 -7.14
C VAL A 62 -10.00 13.43 -7.31
N GLY A 63 -9.53 14.65 -7.59
CA GLY A 63 -10.39 15.82 -7.79
C GLY A 63 -11.07 16.29 -6.50
N PHE A 64 -12.33 16.76 -6.60
CA PHE A 64 -13.08 17.24 -5.44
C PHE A 64 -13.30 16.14 -4.38
N SER A 65 -13.61 14.91 -4.82
CA SER A 65 -13.81 13.76 -3.94
C SER A 65 -12.54 13.37 -3.18
N GLY A 66 -11.35 13.55 -3.77
CA GLY A 66 -10.08 13.28 -3.11
C GLY A 66 -9.79 14.17 -1.90
N LYS A 67 -10.47 15.33 -1.77
CA LYS A 67 -10.36 16.20 -0.60
C LYS A 67 -11.25 15.75 0.57
N MET A 68 -12.14 14.80 0.32
CA MET A 68 -13.07 14.28 1.32
C MET A 68 -12.36 13.22 2.17
N SER A 69 -11.73 13.63 3.27
CA SER A 69 -11.00 12.70 4.16
C SER A 69 -11.89 12.09 5.25
N ASN A 70 -13.02 12.72 5.59
CA ASN A 70 -13.92 12.27 6.66
C ASN A 70 -14.86 11.11 6.27
N ILE A 71 -14.65 10.49 5.12
CA ILE A 71 -15.37 9.28 4.68
C ILE A 71 -14.66 7.99 5.14
N ILE A 72 -13.49 8.12 5.77
CA ILE A 72 -12.66 7.02 6.26
C ILE A 72 -12.46 7.24 7.76
N GLY A 73 -13.27 6.59 8.58
CA GLY A 73 -13.24 6.79 10.02
C GLY A 73 -13.94 5.70 10.81
N ARG A 74 -14.06 5.95 12.12
CA ARG A 74 -14.65 5.01 13.08
C ARG A 74 -16.18 4.90 12.95
N ASN A 75 -16.81 5.84 12.23
CA ASN A 75 -18.26 5.96 12.08
C ASN A 75 -18.74 5.62 10.66
N ILE A 76 -18.09 4.66 9.99
CA ILE A 76 -18.56 4.14 8.70
C ILE A 76 -19.51 2.97 8.98
N VAL A 77 -20.70 3.00 8.39
CA VAL A 77 -21.67 1.91 8.48
C VAL A 77 -21.46 0.96 7.31
N TYR A 78 -21.13 -0.30 7.61
CA TYR A 78 -21.10 -1.37 6.62
C TYR A 78 -22.50 -1.95 6.46
N TYR A 79 -22.97 -2.02 5.23
CA TYR A 79 -24.17 -2.77 4.88
C TYR A 79 -23.81 -3.90 3.94
N GLN A 80 -24.39 -5.07 4.20
CA GLN A 80 -24.33 -6.20 3.28
C GLN A 80 -25.69 -6.30 2.61
N VAL A 81 -25.70 -6.14 1.29
CA VAL A 81 -26.90 -6.44 0.51
C VAL A 81 -26.97 -7.95 0.37
N THR A 82 -27.92 -8.57 1.05
CA THR A 82 -28.16 -10.02 0.99
C THR A 82 -29.21 -10.40 -0.03
N GLU A 83 -30.03 -9.45 -0.45
CA GLU A 83 -31.24 -9.68 -1.24
C GLU A 83 -31.25 -8.75 -2.46
N ILE A 84 -31.24 -9.33 -3.66
CA ILE A 84 -31.47 -8.60 -4.92
C ILE A 84 -32.97 -8.63 -5.18
N SER A 85 -33.73 -7.80 -4.48
CA SER A 85 -35.18 -7.74 -4.58
C SER A 85 -35.60 -6.45 -5.27
N TYR A 86 -36.27 -6.57 -6.41
CA TYR A 86 -36.84 -5.46 -7.18
C TYR A 86 -38.16 -4.95 -6.60
N THR A 87 -38.68 -5.59 -5.55
CA THR A 87 -39.90 -5.20 -4.84
C THR A 87 -39.57 -4.45 -3.55
N ILE A 88 -40.41 -3.49 -3.19
CA ILE A 88 -40.29 -2.72 -1.95
C ILE A 88 -40.52 -3.69 -0.78
N LYS A 89 -39.44 -4.14 -0.14
CA LYS A 89 -39.51 -4.91 1.11
C LYS A 89 -39.56 -3.97 2.32
N SER A 90 -40.15 -4.47 3.41
CA SER A 90 -40.32 -3.75 4.68
C SER A 90 -38.98 -3.29 5.29
N ARG A 91 -39.07 -2.35 6.24
CA ARG A 91 -37.97 -1.57 6.85
C ARG A 91 -36.76 -2.39 7.36
N THR A 92 -36.89 -3.70 7.54
CA THR A 92 -35.87 -4.57 8.14
C THR A 92 -34.93 -5.26 7.14
N GLN A 93 -35.14 -5.13 5.82
CA GLN A 93 -34.23 -5.70 4.82
C GLN A 93 -33.38 -4.60 4.17
N VAL A 94 -32.05 -4.76 4.21
CA VAL A 94 -31.10 -3.85 3.55
C VAL A 94 -31.07 -4.20 2.07
N THR A 95 -31.97 -3.58 1.31
CA THR A 95 -31.97 -3.63 -0.15
C THR A 95 -31.21 -2.43 -0.72
N MET A 96 -30.52 -2.63 -1.85
CA MET A 96 -30.01 -1.52 -2.65
C MET A 96 -31.25 -0.83 -3.26
N ARG A 97 -31.50 0.43 -2.91
CA ARG A 97 -32.63 1.21 -3.46
C ARG A 97 -32.34 1.72 -4.85
#